data_AF-A0A552V9N5-F1
#
_entry.id   AF-A0A552V9N5-F1
#
_cell.length_a   1.000
_cell.length_b   1.000
_cell.length_c   1.000
_cell.angle_alpha   90.00
_cell.angle_beta   90.00
_cell.angle_gamma   90.00
#
_symmetry.space_group_name_H-M   'P 1'
#
loop_
_entity.id
_entity.type
_entity.pdbx_description
1 polymer ?
#
loop_
_entity_poly.entity_id
_entity_poly.type
_entity_poly.pdbx_seq_one_letter_code
_entity_poly.pdbx_strand_id
1 'polypeptide(L)'
;MMRADIVIIGAGISGAVLAQQYAEIGKKVLIIEKRNHIAGNCYDYVDENGILVSKYGAHLFHTNDEQVWDYVNRYSNWYNWEHKVVAKVDGALLPIPVNITTVNKIFGLNISSEADMKKWLDDNREPYLNPTNGEEAVLNKVGAVLYEKMFRHYTKKQWDKYPEELDASVLDRIPVRTNYDDRYFSDTYQALPAGGYTQLFEAILDHPNIEVQLETDFFDIKDGVTGYEKLFYTGPIDRFFEFKHSLEDKLEYRSINFVSETVDAEYFQENSVVNYPGNEVGFTRIIEYKHFGNQKSARTTIVKEYTTDEGDPYYPVPNARNQHIYEKYKVDAEALADVYFVGRLANYKYFNMDQAFKNALELFSALESTSEPIIQKAV
;
A
#
# COMPACT_ATOMS: atom_id res chain seq x y z
N MET A 1 1.31 -11.67 33.50
CA MET A 1 1.38 -10.25 33.11
C MET A 1 2.55 -10.11 32.16
N MET A 2 2.28 -9.77 30.91
CA MET A 2 3.32 -9.36 29.97
C MET A 2 3.71 -7.93 30.32
N ARG A 3 4.99 -7.68 30.63
CA ARG A 3 5.46 -6.38 31.10
C ARG A 3 6.46 -5.83 30.10
N ALA A 4 6.00 -4.90 29.28
CA ALA A 4 6.78 -4.12 28.33
C ALA A 4 6.49 -2.65 28.56
N ASP A 5 7.46 -1.78 28.27
CA ASP A 5 7.26 -0.33 28.39
C ASP A 5 6.38 0.17 27.23
N ILE A 6 6.52 -0.45 26.05
CA ILE A 6 5.75 -0.13 24.84
C ILE A 6 5.08 -1.39 24.33
N VAL A 7 3.79 -1.30 24.03
CA VAL A 7 3.02 -2.38 23.40
C VAL A 7 2.59 -1.94 22.01
N ILE A 8 2.74 -2.81 21.02
CA ILE A 8 2.42 -2.53 19.63
C ILE A 8 1.52 -3.63 19.09
N ILE A 9 0.36 -3.26 18.56
CA ILE A 9 -0.61 -4.19 17.99
C ILE A 9 -0.48 -4.15 16.47
N GLY A 10 0.12 -5.21 15.92
CA GLY A 10 0.44 -5.41 14.50
C GLY A 10 1.92 -5.25 14.18
N ALA A 11 2.48 -6.20 13.42
CA ALA A 11 3.88 -6.27 13.00
C ALA A 11 4.08 -5.82 11.53
N GLY A 12 3.21 -4.95 11.01
CA GLY A 12 3.40 -4.28 9.71
C GLY A 12 4.39 -3.10 9.80
N ILE A 13 4.51 -2.32 8.71
CA ILE A 13 5.44 -1.16 8.62
C ILE A 13 5.39 -0.28 9.88
N SER A 14 4.21 0.24 10.22
CA SER A 14 4.09 1.20 11.31
C SER A 14 4.50 0.60 12.66
N GLY A 15 4.10 -0.65 12.93
CA GLY A 15 4.46 -1.32 14.16
C GLY A 15 5.95 -1.64 14.25
N ALA A 16 6.56 -2.12 13.16
CA ALA A 16 7.97 -2.43 13.13
C ALA A 16 8.87 -1.19 13.30
N VAL A 17 8.51 -0.09 12.63
CA VAL A 17 9.25 1.18 12.77
C VAL A 17 9.17 1.70 14.20
N LEU A 18 7.97 1.73 14.80
CA LEU A 18 7.81 2.20 16.19
C LEU A 18 8.55 1.29 17.16
N ALA A 19 8.49 -0.02 16.97
CA ALA A 19 9.20 -0.98 17.81
C ALA A 19 10.71 -0.70 17.79
N GLN A 20 11.26 -0.56 16.58
CA GLN A 20 12.66 -0.28 16.35
C GLN A 20 13.08 1.06 16.99
N GLN A 21 12.32 2.13 16.77
CA GLN A 21 12.62 3.46 17.33
C GLN A 21 12.58 3.49 18.86
N TYR A 22 11.55 2.89 19.48
CA TYR A 22 11.46 2.83 20.94
C TYR A 22 12.53 1.92 21.57
N ALA A 23 12.86 0.82 20.89
CA ALA A 23 13.93 -0.07 21.33
C ALA A 23 15.31 0.61 21.31
N GLU A 24 15.59 1.46 20.31
CA GLU A 24 16.83 2.26 20.21
C GLU A 24 17.00 3.25 21.36
N ILE A 25 15.92 3.79 21.92
CA ILE A 25 15.97 4.63 23.14
C ILE A 25 15.87 3.83 24.44
N GLY A 26 16.06 2.51 24.37
CA GLY A 26 16.19 1.62 25.52
C GLY A 26 14.90 1.08 26.12
N LYS A 27 13.74 1.31 25.48
CA LYS A 27 12.45 0.75 25.95
C LYS A 27 12.33 -0.73 25.59
N LYS A 28 11.68 -1.51 26.47
CA LYS A 28 11.23 -2.87 26.18
C LYS A 28 9.93 -2.81 25.40
N VAL A 29 9.91 -3.46 24.23
CA VAL A 29 8.79 -3.44 23.30
C VAL A 29 8.22 -4.84 23.15
N LEU A 30 6.91 -4.96 23.26
CA LEU A 30 6.16 -6.17 22.88
C LEU A 30 5.30 -5.87 21.66
N ILE A 31 5.54 -6.58 20.57
CA ILE A 31 4.66 -6.60 19.40
C ILE A 31 3.72 -7.81 19.50
N ILE A 32 2.42 -7.57 19.38
CA ILE A 32 1.39 -8.60 19.30
C ILE A 32 0.85 -8.60 17.87
N GLU A 33 0.98 -9.72 17.18
CA GLU A 33 0.56 -9.90 15.80
C GLU A 33 -0.38 -11.10 15.68
N LYS A 34 -1.53 -10.86 15.05
CA LYS A 34 -2.57 -11.88 14.88
C LYS A 34 -2.16 -12.93 13.85
N ARG A 35 -1.39 -12.54 12.83
CA ARG A 35 -0.90 -13.43 11.79
C ARG A 35 0.25 -14.29 12.30
N ASN A 36 0.56 -15.34 11.55
CA ASN A 36 1.68 -16.24 11.83
C ASN A 36 3.02 -15.74 11.25
N HIS A 37 3.12 -14.46 10.90
CA HIS A 37 4.31 -13.85 10.34
C HIS A 37 4.33 -12.33 10.60
N ILE A 38 5.52 -11.73 10.51
CA ILE A 38 5.73 -10.27 10.56
C ILE A 38 5.48 -9.61 9.19
N ALA A 39 5.82 -8.33 9.04
CA ALA A 39 5.74 -7.55 7.79
C ALA A 39 4.31 -7.19 7.31
N GLY A 40 3.26 -7.60 8.02
CA GLY A 40 1.88 -7.28 7.64
C GLY A 40 1.57 -7.73 6.21
N ASN A 41 1.10 -6.81 5.36
CA ASN A 41 0.82 -7.12 3.95
C ASN A 41 2.09 -7.23 3.09
N CYS A 42 3.22 -6.70 3.54
CA CYS A 42 4.48 -6.80 2.81
C CYS A 42 5.13 -8.18 2.91
N TYR A 43 4.57 -9.10 3.71
CA TYR A 43 5.10 -10.44 3.88
C TYR A 43 5.28 -11.19 2.54
N ASP A 44 6.51 -11.64 2.32
CA ASP A 44 6.90 -12.50 1.23
C ASP A 44 7.61 -13.76 1.72
N TYR A 45 7.60 -14.78 0.87
CA TYR A 45 8.18 -16.09 1.14
C TYR A 45 8.64 -16.72 -0.16
N VAL A 46 9.57 -17.68 -0.08
CA VAL A 46 9.98 -18.48 -1.23
C VAL A 46 9.00 -19.65 -1.38
N ASP A 47 8.36 -19.75 -2.54
CA ASP A 47 7.40 -20.82 -2.85
C ASP A 47 8.07 -22.14 -3.23
N GLU A 48 7.27 -23.17 -3.53
CA GLU A 48 7.77 -24.49 -3.93
C GLU A 48 8.58 -24.50 -5.25
N ASN A 49 8.48 -23.45 -6.06
CA ASN A 49 9.22 -23.29 -7.31
C ASN A 49 10.54 -22.53 -7.13
N GLY A 50 10.88 -22.16 -5.88
CA GLY A 50 12.07 -21.37 -5.56
C GLY A 50 11.92 -19.90 -5.92
N ILE A 51 10.69 -19.40 -6.04
CA ILE A 51 10.40 -18.01 -6.40
C ILE A 51 9.95 -17.26 -5.14
N LEU A 52 10.59 -16.14 -4.86
CA LEU A 52 10.15 -15.17 -3.86
C LEU A 52 8.85 -14.52 -4.33
N VAL A 53 7.78 -14.78 -3.60
CA VAL A 53 6.42 -14.31 -3.86
C VAL A 53 5.86 -13.58 -2.65
N SER A 54 5.03 -12.56 -2.89
CA SER A 54 4.31 -11.88 -1.81
C SER A 54 2.97 -12.56 -1.56
N LYS A 55 2.62 -12.80 -0.29
CA LYS A 55 1.36 -13.45 0.07
C LYS A 55 0.13 -12.57 -0.20
N TYR A 56 0.30 -11.25 -0.11
CA TYR A 56 -0.79 -10.27 -0.16
C TYR A 56 -0.64 -9.27 -1.30
N GLY A 57 -0.30 -9.77 -2.49
CA GLY A 57 -0.14 -8.96 -3.70
C GLY A 57 1.22 -8.27 -3.77
N ALA A 58 1.54 -7.71 -4.94
CA ALA A 58 2.85 -7.10 -5.20
C ALA A 58 3.02 -5.81 -4.39
N HIS A 59 4.13 -5.73 -3.66
CA HIS A 59 4.55 -4.55 -2.91
C HIS A 59 5.81 -3.98 -3.55
N LEU A 60 5.75 -2.71 -3.96
CA LEU A 60 6.82 -2.06 -4.72
C LEU A 60 7.24 -0.80 -4.00
N PHE A 61 8.48 -0.77 -3.51
CA PHE A 61 8.96 0.36 -2.74
C PHE A 61 9.36 1.50 -3.67
N HIS A 62 8.77 2.67 -3.41
CA HIS A 62 9.07 3.90 -4.09
C HIS A 62 8.91 5.06 -3.11
N THR A 63 9.76 6.08 -3.18
CA THR A 63 9.59 7.30 -2.39
C THR A 63 10.34 8.49 -2.96
N ASN A 64 9.84 9.68 -2.66
CA ASN A 64 10.58 10.95 -2.79
C ASN A 64 11.13 11.45 -1.45
N ASP A 65 10.82 10.78 -0.34
CA ASP A 65 11.24 11.19 0.99
C ASP A 65 12.62 10.62 1.31
N GLU A 66 13.61 11.50 1.35
CA GLU A 66 15.02 11.12 1.62
C GLU A 66 15.18 10.52 3.01
N GLN A 67 14.44 10.98 4.03
CA GLN A 67 14.55 10.42 5.38
C GLN A 67 14.03 8.98 5.43
N VAL A 68 12.94 8.70 4.71
CA VAL A 68 12.43 7.34 4.57
C VAL A 68 13.43 6.47 3.81
N TRP A 69 14.00 6.98 2.73
CA TRP A 69 15.02 6.25 1.96
C TRP A 69 16.24 5.91 2.82
N ASP A 70 16.79 6.88 3.55
CA ASP A 70 17.92 6.69 4.44
C ASP A 70 17.59 5.69 5.55
N TYR A 71 16.39 5.77 6.13
CA TYR A 71 15.93 4.84 7.16
C TYR A 71 15.96 3.39 6.67
N VAL A 72 15.34 3.10 5.52
CA VAL A 72 15.21 1.72 5.03
C VAL A 72 16.53 1.14 4.52
N ASN A 73 17.48 1.98 4.10
CA ASN A 73 18.83 1.55 3.71
C ASN A 73 19.69 1.06 4.88
N ARG A 74 19.30 1.35 6.13
CA ARG A 74 20.00 0.79 7.31
C ARG A 74 19.77 -0.71 7.48
N TYR A 75 18.68 -1.25 6.92
CA TYR A 75 18.19 -2.59 7.22
C TYR A 75 18.13 -3.54 6.01
N SER A 76 18.42 -3.05 4.81
CA SER A 76 18.43 -3.90 3.61
C SER A 76 19.40 -3.36 2.57
N ASN A 77 19.94 -4.27 1.78
CA ASN A 77 20.49 -3.93 0.47
C ASN A 77 19.34 -3.84 -0.54
N TRP A 78 19.51 -3.08 -1.61
CA TRP A 78 18.45 -2.81 -2.58
C TRP A 78 18.95 -3.03 -4.00
N TYR A 79 18.07 -3.51 -4.87
CA TYR A 79 18.29 -3.42 -6.31
C TYR A 79 17.30 -2.44 -6.94
N ASN A 80 17.80 -1.66 -7.90
CA ASN A 80 16.98 -0.68 -8.60
C ASN A 80 15.84 -1.38 -9.33
N TRP A 81 14.62 -0.87 -9.17
CA TRP A 81 13.44 -1.42 -9.80
C TRP A 81 12.45 -0.32 -10.17
N GLU A 82 12.53 0.11 -11.42
CA GLU A 82 11.54 1.02 -12.00
C GLU A 82 10.34 0.20 -12.49
N HIS A 83 9.29 0.15 -11.67
CA HIS A 83 8.14 -0.69 -12.00
C HIS A 83 7.44 -0.20 -13.27
N LYS A 84 6.97 -1.13 -14.10
CA LYS A 84 6.20 -0.85 -15.32
C LYS A 84 5.00 -1.76 -15.36
N VAL A 85 3.83 -1.20 -15.67
CA VAL A 85 2.58 -1.97 -15.80
C VAL A 85 2.06 -1.81 -17.22
N VAL A 86 1.47 -2.87 -17.75
CA VAL A 86 0.71 -2.82 -18.99
C VAL A 86 -0.75 -3.20 -18.73
N ALA A 87 -1.66 -2.59 -19.49
CA ALA A 87 -3.06 -2.94 -19.51
C ALA A 87 -3.39 -3.67 -20.83
N LYS A 88 -4.18 -4.74 -20.73
CA LYS A 88 -4.69 -5.49 -21.88
C LYS A 88 -5.99 -4.86 -22.37
N VAL A 89 -5.93 -4.12 -23.47
CA VAL A 89 -7.06 -3.36 -24.05
C VAL A 89 -7.19 -3.75 -25.52
N ASP A 90 -8.40 -4.17 -25.93
CA ASP A 90 -8.70 -4.58 -27.32
C ASP A 90 -7.69 -5.60 -27.91
N GLY A 91 -7.19 -6.51 -27.07
CA GLY A 91 -6.19 -7.51 -27.46
C GLY A 91 -4.73 -7.01 -27.50
N ALA A 92 -4.48 -5.72 -27.29
CA ALA A 92 -3.14 -5.14 -27.22
C ALA A 92 -2.68 -4.92 -25.78
N LEU A 93 -1.36 -4.98 -25.55
CA LEU A 93 -0.73 -4.54 -24.30
C LEU A 93 -0.26 -3.09 -24.44
N LEU A 94 -0.76 -2.24 -23.54
CA LEU A 94 -0.57 -0.80 -23.54
C LEU A 94 0.03 -0.33 -22.22
N PRO A 95 0.98 0.62 -22.21
CA PRO A 95 1.46 1.20 -20.97
C PRO A 95 0.34 1.85 -20.15
N ILE A 96 0.40 1.63 -18.84
CA ILE A 96 -0.33 2.40 -17.84
C ILE A 96 0.71 2.84 -16.79
N PRO A 97 0.86 4.14 -16.46
CA PRO A 97 0.09 5.34 -16.87
C PRO A 97 -0.08 5.57 -18.38
N VAL A 98 -1.18 6.21 -18.76
CA VAL A 98 -1.41 6.63 -20.16
C VAL A 98 -0.27 7.57 -20.58
N ASN A 99 0.36 7.26 -21.71
CA ASN A 99 1.45 8.04 -22.28
C ASN A 99 1.33 8.12 -23.82
N ILE A 100 2.32 8.70 -24.52
CA ILE A 100 2.28 8.82 -25.98
C ILE A 100 2.09 7.45 -26.67
N THR A 101 2.77 6.40 -26.19
CA THR A 101 2.65 5.04 -26.74
C THR A 101 1.21 4.53 -26.64
N THR A 102 0.56 4.75 -25.49
CA THR A 102 -0.83 4.34 -25.26
C THR A 102 -1.77 5.04 -26.24
N VAL A 103 -1.64 6.36 -26.38
CA VAL A 103 -2.48 7.15 -27.30
C VAL A 103 -2.25 6.76 -28.75
N ASN A 104 -0.99 6.66 -29.19
CA ASN A 104 -0.68 6.27 -30.57
C ASN A 104 -1.27 4.89 -30.92
N LYS A 105 -1.17 3.91 -30.01
CA LYS A 105 -1.70 2.57 -30.23
C LYS A 105 -3.24 2.53 -30.26
N ILE A 106 -3.92 3.19 -29.32
CA ILE A 106 -5.39 3.16 -29.25
C ILE A 106 -6.03 3.91 -30.44
N PHE A 107 -5.46 5.06 -30.81
CA PHE A 107 -6.07 5.96 -31.79
C PHE A 107 -5.46 5.86 -33.19
N GLY A 108 -4.44 5.01 -33.39
CA GLY A 108 -3.75 4.89 -34.68
C GLY A 108 -3.00 6.16 -35.08
N LEU A 109 -2.45 6.88 -34.09
CA LEU A 109 -1.77 8.16 -34.28
C LEU A 109 -0.25 7.99 -34.32
N ASN A 110 0.43 9.07 -34.71
CA ASN A 110 1.89 9.17 -34.76
C ASN A 110 2.38 10.41 -34.00
N ILE A 111 1.83 10.67 -32.81
CA ILE A 111 2.30 11.73 -31.92
C ILE A 111 3.75 11.44 -31.55
N SER A 112 4.65 12.40 -31.79
CA SER A 112 6.09 12.23 -31.55
C SER A 112 6.68 13.23 -30.56
N SER A 113 5.94 14.27 -30.19
CA SER A 113 6.42 15.33 -29.30
C SER A 113 5.49 15.54 -28.10
N GLU A 114 6.06 16.06 -27.02
CA GLU A 114 5.29 16.43 -25.82
C GLU A 114 4.26 17.53 -26.11
N ALA A 115 4.59 18.46 -27.01
CA ALA A 115 3.69 19.54 -27.42
C ALA A 115 2.45 18.99 -28.16
N ASP A 116 2.66 18.05 -29.09
CA ASP A 116 1.56 17.39 -29.81
C ASP A 116 0.68 16.56 -28.88
N MET A 117 1.30 15.88 -27.90
CA MET A 117 0.58 15.11 -26.89
C MET A 117 -0.28 16.01 -26.00
N LYS A 118 0.26 17.15 -25.53
CA LYS A 118 -0.50 18.14 -24.76
C LYS A 118 -1.68 18.67 -25.57
N LYS A 119 -1.44 19.06 -26.82
CA LYS A 119 -2.50 19.52 -27.72
C LYS A 119 -3.58 18.44 -27.89
N TRP A 120 -3.17 17.19 -28.11
CA TRP A 120 -4.12 16.08 -28.25
C TRP A 120 -4.94 15.89 -26.98
N LEU A 121 -4.33 15.93 -25.80
CA LEU A 121 -5.06 15.84 -24.53
C LEU A 121 -6.05 16.99 -24.37
N ASP A 122 -5.65 18.24 -24.66
CA ASP A 122 -6.55 19.40 -24.57
C ASP A 122 -7.73 19.32 -25.56
N ASP A 123 -7.52 18.76 -26.75
CA ASP A 123 -8.57 18.58 -27.76
C ASP A 123 -9.56 17.43 -27.40
N ASN A 124 -9.14 16.46 -26.57
CA ASN A 124 -9.88 15.22 -26.33
C ASN A 124 -10.38 15.04 -24.88
N ARG A 125 -9.83 15.78 -23.90
CA ARG A 125 -10.30 15.75 -22.51
C ARG A 125 -11.58 16.54 -22.34
N GLU A 126 -12.33 16.23 -21.29
CA GLU A 126 -13.52 16.99 -20.90
C GLU A 126 -13.15 17.89 -19.72
N PRO A 127 -13.02 19.22 -19.89
CA PRO A 127 -12.45 20.07 -18.86
C PRO A 127 -13.39 20.23 -17.65
N TYR A 128 -12.89 19.86 -16.48
CA TYR A 128 -13.51 20.11 -15.18
C TYR A 128 -12.57 20.98 -14.33
N LEU A 129 -13.07 22.11 -13.82
CA LEU A 129 -12.27 23.03 -13.01
C LEU A 129 -11.87 22.40 -11.67
N ASN A 130 -12.82 21.74 -11.01
CA ASN A 130 -12.63 21.05 -9.73
C ASN A 130 -13.38 19.70 -9.79
N PRO A 131 -12.75 18.63 -10.30
CA PRO A 131 -13.34 17.30 -10.27
C PRO A 131 -13.73 16.91 -8.85
N THR A 132 -14.96 16.43 -8.68
CA THR A 132 -15.53 16.06 -7.39
C THR A 132 -15.60 14.55 -7.18
N ASN A 133 -15.47 13.78 -8.26
CA ASN A 133 -15.50 12.33 -8.25
C ASN A 133 -14.46 11.74 -9.22
N GLY A 134 -14.28 10.42 -9.18
CA GLY A 134 -13.32 9.70 -10.01
C GLY A 134 -13.59 9.78 -11.51
N GLU A 135 -14.86 9.82 -11.94
CA GLU A 135 -15.22 9.96 -13.37
C GLU A 135 -14.73 11.31 -13.91
N GLU A 136 -15.12 12.40 -13.27
CA GLU A 136 -14.69 13.76 -13.64
C GLU A 136 -13.16 13.88 -13.63
N ALA A 137 -12.49 13.27 -12.64
CA ALA A 137 -11.02 13.31 -12.52
C ALA A 137 -10.32 12.66 -13.72
N VAL A 138 -10.84 11.55 -14.23
CA VAL A 138 -10.27 10.85 -15.39
C VAL A 138 -10.66 11.53 -16.69
N LEU A 139 -11.94 11.89 -16.87
CA LEU A 139 -12.42 12.59 -18.07
C LEU A 139 -11.66 13.91 -18.29
N ASN A 140 -11.35 14.63 -17.21
CA ASN A 140 -10.54 15.86 -17.22
C ASN A 140 -9.10 15.67 -17.67
N LYS A 141 -8.58 14.43 -17.63
CA LYS A 141 -7.21 14.13 -18.02
C LYS A 141 -7.10 13.43 -19.37
N VAL A 142 -8.01 12.50 -19.69
CA VAL A 142 -7.86 11.62 -20.86
C VAL A 142 -9.07 11.54 -21.79
N GLY A 143 -10.21 12.10 -21.39
CA GLY A 143 -11.46 12.04 -22.16
C GLY A 143 -12.17 10.67 -22.14
N ALA A 144 -13.37 10.64 -22.72
CA ALA A 144 -14.30 9.51 -22.62
C ALA A 144 -13.76 8.18 -23.17
N VAL A 145 -13.01 8.19 -24.28
CA VAL A 145 -12.56 6.94 -24.92
C VAL A 145 -11.58 6.18 -24.04
N LEU A 146 -10.59 6.87 -23.47
CA LEU A 146 -9.61 6.25 -22.58
C LEU A 146 -10.22 5.91 -21.22
N TYR A 147 -11.10 6.78 -20.71
CA TYR A 147 -11.89 6.51 -19.51
C TYR A 147 -12.61 5.16 -19.60
N GLU A 148 -13.40 4.97 -20.66
CA GLU A 148 -14.19 3.76 -20.85
C GLU A 148 -13.31 2.51 -21.01
N LYS A 149 -12.24 2.61 -21.81
CA LYS A 149 -11.36 1.46 -22.13
C LYS A 149 -10.44 1.03 -20.99
N MET A 150 -10.00 1.97 -20.14
CA MET A 150 -8.90 1.70 -19.20
C MET A 150 -9.26 1.91 -17.73
N PHE A 151 -10.28 2.73 -17.41
CA PHE A 151 -10.54 3.16 -16.04
C PHE A 151 -11.89 2.69 -15.50
N ARG A 152 -12.98 2.85 -16.25
CA ARG A 152 -14.35 2.63 -15.75
C ARG A 152 -14.55 1.25 -15.14
N HIS A 153 -14.31 0.23 -15.95
CA HIS A 153 -14.53 -1.16 -15.57
C HIS A 153 -13.44 -1.72 -14.66
N TYR A 154 -12.19 -1.26 -14.82
CA TYR A 154 -11.13 -1.59 -13.87
C TYR A 154 -11.48 -1.10 -12.46
N THR A 155 -11.95 0.14 -12.34
CA THR A 155 -12.40 0.76 -11.09
C THR A 155 -13.57 -0.02 -10.51
N LYS A 156 -14.59 -0.36 -11.32
CA LYS A 156 -15.73 -1.16 -10.86
C LYS A 156 -15.28 -2.51 -10.31
N LYS A 157 -14.37 -3.22 -10.97
CA LYS A 157 -13.82 -4.46 -10.41
C LYS A 157 -13.11 -4.18 -9.10
N GLN A 158 -12.16 -3.25 -9.08
CA GLN A 158 -11.34 -2.96 -7.89
C GLN A 158 -12.18 -2.58 -6.65
N TRP A 159 -13.15 -1.69 -6.83
CA TRP A 159 -13.86 -1.01 -5.73
C TRP A 159 -15.30 -1.45 -5.52
N ASP A 160 -15.83 -2.31 -6.40
CA ASP A 160 -17.27 -2.56 -6.54
C ASP A 160 -18.11 -1.27 -6.65
N LYS A 161 -17.50 -0.20 -7.17
CA LYS A 161 -18.09 1.12 -7.36
C LYS A 161 -17.63 1.69 -8.69
N TYR A 162 -18.53 2.35 -9.40
CA TYR A 162 -18.13 3.11 -10.57
C TYR A 162 -17.37 4.39 -10.18
N PRO A 163 -16.52 4.94 -11.07
CA PRO A 163 -15.72 6.13 -10.78
C PRO A 163 -16.51 7.32 -10.20
N GLU A 164 -17.74 7.55 -10.64
CA GLU A 164 -18.63 8.62 -10.16
C GLU A 164 -19.09 8.45 -8.69
N GLU A 165 -18.96 7.24 -8.13
CA GLU A 165 -19.30 6.92 -6.74
C GLU A 165 -18.11 7.05 -5.77
N LEU A 166 -16.94 7.39 -6.29
CA LEU A 166 -15.68 7.49 -5.55
C LEU A 166 -15.18 8.93 -5.54
N ASP A 167 -14.50 9.33 -4.47
CA ASP A 167 -13.81 10.61 -4.41
C ASP A 167 -12.76 10.73 -5.54
N ALA A 168 -12.58 11.94 -6.08
CA ALA A 168 -11.63 12.22 -7.16
C ALA A 168 -10.21 11.72 -6.84
N SER A 169 -9.79 11.77 -5.58
CA SER A 169 -8.48 11.32 -5.11
C SER A 169 -8.17 9.86 -5.41
N VAL A 170 -9.18 8.99 -5.61
CA VAL A 170 -8.94 7.57 -5.94
C VAL A 170 -8.27 7.41 -7.29
N LEU A 171 -8.78 8.10 -8.31
CA LEU A 171 -8.26 8.00 -9.68
C LEU A 171 -7.26 9.11 -10.01
N ASP A 172 -7.21 10.18 -9.22
CA ASP A 172 -6.22 11.24 -9.41
C ASP A 172 -4.77 10.78 -9.24
N ARG A 173 -4.57 9.70 -8.47
CA ARG A 173 -3.27 9.08 -8.23
C ARG A 173 -2.65 8.45 -9.47
N ILE A 174 -3.43 8.16 -10.51
CA ILE A 174 -2.92 7.62 -11.77
C ILE A 174 -2.55 8.81 -12.67
N PRO A 175 -1.24 9.07 -12.90
CA PRO A 175 -0.85 10.19 -13.74
C PRO A 175 -1.22 9.94 -15.22
N VAL A 176 -1.21 11.02 -16.00
CA VAL A 176 -1.21 10.96 -17.46
C VAL A 176 0.05 11.67 -17.92
N ARG A 177 0.81 11.01 -18.79
CA ARG A 177 2.13 11.45 -19.20
C ARG A 177 2.07 12.00 -20.61
N THR A 178 2.74 13.12 -20.80
CA THR A 178 2.86 13.79 -22.09
C THR A 178 4.08 13.30 -22.88
N ASN A 179 4.84 12.33 -22.36
CA ASN A 179 6.05 11.78 -22.95
C ASN A 179 5.93 10.25 -23.15
N TYR A 180 7.05 9.56 -23.37
CA TYR A 180 7.12 8.10 -23.57
C TYR A 180 7.44 7.31 -22.29
N ASP A 181 7.59 7.97 -21.14
CA ASP A 181 7.94 7.30 -19.89
C ASP A 181 6.82 6.32 -19.50
N ASP A 182 7.17 5.05 -19.35
CA ASP A 182 6.27 3.93 -19.08
C ASP A 182 6.40 3.39 -17.64
N ARG A 183 7.24 4.03 -16.81
CA ARG A 183 7.33 3.73 -15.38
C ARG A 183 5.97 3.95 -14.70
N TYR A 184 5.61 3.13 -13.72
CA TYR A 184 4.36 3.29 -13.00
C TYR A 184 4.43 4.42 -11.98
N PHE A 185 5.59 4.57 -11.33
CA PHE A 185 5.89 5.63 -10.39
C PHE A 185 6.83 6.66 -11.01
N SER A 186 6.78 7.89 -10.50
CA SER A 186 7.70 8.98 -10.89
C SER A 186 8.64 9.38 -9.75
N ASP A 187 8.62 8.63 -8.67
CA ASP A 187 9.43 8.86 -7.47
C ASP A 187 10.92 8.70 -7.75
N THR A 188 11.72 9.44 -6.99
CA THR A 188 13.18 9.51 -7.12
C THR A 188 13.84 8.17 -6.76
N TYR A 189 13.43 7.55 -5.65
CA TYR A 189 13.94 6.26 -5.19
C TYR A 189 12.92 5.19 -5.54
N GLN A 190 13.31 4.20 -6.34
CA GLN A 190 12.47 3.06 -6.71
C GLN A 190 13.31 1.79 -6.66
N ALA A 191 13.00 0.89 -5.73
CA ALA A 191 13.84 -0.26 -5.48
C ALA A 191 13.06 -1.41 -4.84
N LEU A 192 13.65 -2.60 -4.86
CA LEU A 192 13.14 -3.76 -4.13
C LEU A 192 14.23 -4.29 -3.18
N PRO A 193 13.85 -4.77 -1.99
CA PRO A 193 14.82 -5.26 -1.01
C PRO A 193 15.47 -6.55 -1.53
N ALA A 194 16.80 -6.59 -1.50
CA ALA A 194 17.54 -7.80 -1.79
C ALA A 194 17.24 -8.84 -0.70
N GLY A 195 16.61 -9.96 -1.08
CA GLY A 195 16.17 -11.00 -0.14
C GLY A 195 14.69 -10.91 0.28
N GLY A 196 13.96 -9.88 -0.15
CA GLY A 196 12.54 -9.71 0.14
C GLY A 196 12.24 -8.84 1.35
N TYR A 197 10.98 -8.46 1.48
CA TYR A 197 10.48 -7.60 2.55
C TYR A 197 10.53 -8.31 3.90
N THR A 198 10.28 -9.62 3.96
CA THR A 198 10.36 -10.34 5.25
C THR A 198 11.74 -10.18 5.87
N GLN A 199 12.83 -10.31 5.09
CA GLN A 199 14.19 -10.08 5.59
C GLN A 199 14.44 -8.64 6.02
N LEU A 200 13.90 -7.65 5.30
CA LEU A 200 13.95 -6.24 5.74
C LEU A 200 13.29 -6.07 7.12
N PHE A 201 12.13 -6.68 7.34
CA PHE A 201 11.42 -6.58 8.63
C PHE A 201 12.09 -7.38 9.74
N GLU A 202 12.68 -8.54 9.44
CA GLU A 202 13.54 -9.27 10.38
C GLU A 202 14.68 -8.38 10.86
N ALA A 203 15.37 -7.69 9.94
CA ALA A 203 16.46 -6.77 10.28
C ALA A 203 16.01 -5.54 11.08
N ILE A 204 14.84 -4.96 10.78
CA ILE A 204 14.26 -3.85 11.56
C ILE A 204 13.95 -4.29 13.00
N LEU A 205 13.47 -5.52 13.17
CA LEU A 205 13.02 -6.05 14.46
C LEU A 205 14.11 -6.79 15.25
N ASP A 206 15.31 -6.97 14.68
CA ASP A 206 16.45 -7.63 15.31
C ASP A 206 17.09 -6.73 16.38
N HIS A 207 16.43 -6.66 17.54
CA HIS A 207 16.91 -5.91 18.69
C HIS A 207 16.57 -6.63 20.00
N PRO A 208 17.49 -6.74 20.97
CA PRO A 208 17.28 -7.51 22.21
C PRO A 208 16.13 -7.01 23.11
N ASN A 209 15.66 -5.77 22.89
CA ASN A 209 14.52 -5.20 23.60
C ASN A 209 13.17 -5.41 22.89
N ILE A 210 13.15 -6.04 21.71
CA ILE A 210 11.93 -6.30 20.96
C ILE A 210 11.55 -7.77 21.12
N GLU A 211 10.34 -8.01 21.62
CA GLU A 211 9.69 -9.31 21.63
C GLU A 211 8.52 -9.29 20.65
N VAL A 212 8.39 -10.32 19.82
CA VAL A 212 7.29 -10.46 18.86
C VAL A 212 6.50 -11.72 19.17
N GLN A 213 5.21 -11.55 19.48
CA GLN A 213 4.27 -12.63 19.71
C GLN A 213 3.32 -12.75 18.52
N LEU A 214 3.54 -13.76 17.70
CA LEU A 214 2.71 -14.09 16.53
C LEU A 214 1.47 -14.90 16.94
N GLU A 215 0.55 -15.11 16.00
CA GLU A 215 -0.66 -15.91 16.16
C GLU A 215 -1.51 -15.52 17.38
N THR A 216 -1.48 -14.23 17.73
CA THR A 216 -2.11 -13.71 18.95
C THR A 216 -2.98 -12.52 18.62
N ASP A 217 -4.28 -12.65 18.82
CA ASP A 217 -5.20 -11.51 18.72
C ASP A 217 -5.15 -10.70 20.02
N PHE A 218 -4.84 -9.41 19.91
CA PHE A 218 -4.78 -8.50 21.06
C PHE A 218 -6.06 -8.54 21.90
N PHE A 219 -7.23 -8.62 21.26
CA PHE A 219 -8.50 -8.57 21.98
C PHE A 219 -8.75 -9.81 22.84
N ASP A 220 -8.09 -10.93 22.57
CA ASP A 220 -8.17 -12.16 23.36
C ASP A 220 -7.32 -12.08 24.63
N ILE A 221 -6.28 -11.24 24.64
CA ILE A 221 -5.30 -11.14 25.73
C ILE A 221 -5.25 -9.77 26.41
N LYS A 222 -6.05 -8.80 25.96
CA LYS A 222 -5.98 -7.38 26.36
C LYS A 222 -5.97 -7.18 27.88
N ASP A 223 -6.74 -7.95 28.63
CA ASP A 223 -6.86 -7.83 30.09
C ASP A 223 -5.57 -8.26 30.81
N GLY A 224 -4.71 -9.04 30.16
CA GLY A 224 -3.40 -9.45 30.66
C GLY A 224 -2.23 -8.54 30.23
N VAL A 225 -2.50 -7.57 29.35
CA VAL A 225 -1.55 -6.58 28.84
C VAL A 225 -1.69 -5.30 29.67
N THR A 226 -0.81 -5.12 30.64
CA THR A 226 -0.92 -4.04 31.64
C THR A 226 0.45 -3.46 31.97
N GLY A 227 0.49 -2.19 32.39
CA GLY A 227 1.72 -1.55 32.88
C GLY A 227 2.67 -1.09 31.78
N TYR A 228 2.15 -0.88 30.56
CA TYR A 228 2.84 -0.18 29.49
C TYR A 228 2.73 1.34 29.68
N GLU A 229 3.69 2.08 29.15
CA GLU A 229 3.67 3.54 29.07
C GLU A 229 2.86 4.04 27.87
N LYS A 230 2.99 3.35 26.72
CA LYS A 230 2.28 3.66 25.47
C LYS A 230 1.87 2.37 24.76
N LEU A 231 0.67 2.38 24.18
CA LEU A 231 0.18 1.34 23.27
C LEU A 231 -0.02 1.94 21.88
N PHE A 232 0.55 1.32 20.86
CA PHE A 232 0.33 1.68 19.47
C PHE A 232 -0.57 0.65 18.79
N TYR A 233 -1.73 1.08 18.31
CA TYR A 233 -2.67 0.23 17.60
C TYR A 233 -2.64 0.52 16.10
N THR A 234 -2.35 -0.52 15.30
CA THR A 234 -2.24 -0.40 13.83
C THR A 234 -3.36 -1.11 13.06
N GLY A 235 -4.27 -1.79 13.76
CA GLY A 235 -5.42 -2.50 13.20
C GLY A 235 -6.60 -1.58 12.83
N PRO A 236 -7.74 -2.15 12.39
CA PRO A 236 -8.94 -1.38 12.06
C PRO A 236 -9.47 -0.61 13.28
N ILE A 237 -9.65 0.70 13.13
CA ILE A 237 -10.05 1.58 14.25
C ILE A 237 -11.46 1.25 14.77
N ASP A 238 -12.38 0.91 13.88
CA ASP A 238 -13.74 0.49 14.22
C ASP A 238 -13.76 -0.81 15.04
N ARG A 239 -12.85 -1.75 14.75
CA ARG A 239 -12.68 -2.96 15.57
C ARG A 239 -12.22 -2.65 16.99
N PHE A 240 -11.34 -1.66 17.18
CA PHE A 240 -10.89 -1.26 18.51
C PHE A 240 -12.05 -0.79 19.40
N PHE A 241 -13.02 -0.08 18.80
CA PHE A 241 -14.17 0.49 19.50
C PHE A 241 -15.43 -0.39 19.45
N GLU A 242 -15.37 -1.61 18.91
CA GLU A 242 -16.53 -2.50 18.77
C GLU A 242 -17.26 -2.79 20.09
N PHE A 243 -16.56 -2.70 21.22
CA PHE A 243 -17.12 -2.89 22.56
C PHE A 243 -17.79 -1.63 23.16
N LYS A 244 -17.74 -0.48 22.45
CA LYS A 244 -18.34 0.78 22.88
C LYS A 244 -19.67 0.96 22.14
N HIS A 245 -20.78 0.71 22.84
CA HIS A 245 -22.15 0.79 22.30
C HIS A 245 -22.55 2.15 21.66
N SER A 246 -21.73 3.19 21.78
CA SER A 246 -21.98 4.50 21.16
C SER A 246 -21.50 4.60 19.71
N LEU A 247 -20.65 3.68 19.23
CA LEU A 247 -20.13 3.66 17.86
C LEU A 247 -20.40 2.29 17.21
N GLU A 248 -21.48 2.20 16.44
CA GLU A 248 -21.92 0.95 15.80
C GLU A 248 -21.68 0.94 14.27
N ASP A 249 -21.45 2.11 13.68
CA ASP A 249 -21.24 2.26 12.25
C ASP A 249 -19.92 1.60 11.83
N LYS A 250 -19.98 0.55 10.99
CA LYS A 250 -18.79 -0.10 10.44
C LYS A 250 -18.21 0.71 9.28
N LEU A 251 -16.87 0.80 9.25
CA LEU A 251 -16.12 1.36 8.13
C LEU A 251 -16.04 0.32 7.01
N GLU A 252 -16.20 0.77 5.76
CA GLU A 252 -16.05 -0.13 4.61
C GLU A 252 -14.56 -0.33 4.28
N TYR A 253 -14.16 -1.58 4.09
CA TYR A 253 -12.84 -1.90 3.55
C TYR A 253 -13.01 -2.81 2.34
N ARG A 254 -12.20 -2.58 1.30
CA ARG A 254 -12.04 -3.58 0.23
C ARG A 254 -11.01 -4.61 0.65
N SER A 255 -11.36 -5.86 0.38
CA SER A 255 -10.48 -7.01 0.48
C SER A 255 -10.08 -7.52 -0.91
N ILE A 256 -9.17 -8.49 -0.93
CA ILE A 256 -8.63 -9.12 -2.14
C ILE A 256 -8.46 -10.61 -1.85
N ASN A 257 -9.01 -11.43 -2.72
CA ASN A 257 -8.72 -12.84 -2.83
C ASN A 257 -7.58 -13.03 -3.84
N PHE A 258 -6.43 -13.52 -3.33
CA PHE A 258 -5.24 -13.81 -4.12
C PHE A 258 -5.25 -15.28 -4.53
N VAL A 259 -5.38 -15.56 -5.82
CA VAL A 259 -5.37 -16.92 -6.36
C VAL A 259 -4.03 -17.19 -7.02
N SER A 260 -3.20 -18.00 -6.36
CA SER A 260 -1.88 -18.40 -6.86
C SER A 260 -1.97 -19.63 -7.78
N GLU A 261 -1.22 -19.61 -8.88
CA GLU A 261 -1.13 -20.70 -9.85
C GLU A 261 0.33 -20.91 -10.26
N THR A 262 0.79 -22.18 -10.26
CA THR A 262 2.05 -22.58 -10.88
C THR A 262 1.82 -22.89 -12.36
N VAL A 263 2.63 -22.31 -13.24
CA VAL A 263 2.59 -22.55 -14.69
C VAL A 263 3.89 -23.22 -15.14
N ASP A 264 3.75 -24.29 -15.93
CA ASP A 264 4.88 -25.05 -16.49
C ASP A 264 5.48 -24.35 -17.73
N ALA A 265 6.00 -23.14 -17.51
CA ALA A 265 6.65 -22.31 -18.52
C ALA A 265 7.70 -21.38 -17.88
N GLU A 266 8.64 -20.91 -18.71
CA GLU A 266 9.62 -19.91 -18.25
C GLU A 266 8.95 -18.56 -17.99
N TYR A 267 7.99 -18.11 -18.79
CA TYR A 267 7.20 -16.92 -18.45
C TYR A 267 5.77 -17.12 -18.91
N PHE A 268 4.82 -16.64 -18.12
CA PHE A 268 3.40 -16.68 -18.45
C PHE A 268 2.97 -15.44 -19.24
N GLN A 269 3.50 -14.27 -18.89
CA GLN A 269 3.14 -12.99 -19.49
C GLN A 269 4.37 -12.11 -19.74
N GLU A 270 4.20 -11.11 -20.61
CA GLU A 270 5.29 -10.24 -21.07
C GLU A 270 5.83 -9.27 -20.00
N ASN A 271 5.12 -9.08 -18.88
CA ASN A 271 5.49 -8.11 -17.86
C ASN A 271 5.13 -8.61 -16.45
N SER A 272 5.82 -8.09 -15.43
CA SER A 272 5.59 -8.38 -14.00
C SER A 272 4.12 -8.22 -13.58
N VAL A 273 3.42 -7.22 -14.12
CA VAL A 273 2.01 -6.97 -13.84
C VAL A 273 1.28 -6.62 -15.14
N VAL A 274 0.18 -7.34 -15.40
CA VAL A 274 -0.74 -7.05 -16.50
C VAL A 274 -2.12 -6.77 -15.92
N ASN A 275 -2.61 -5.55 -16.13
CA ASN A 275 -3.96 -5.13 -15.78
C ASN A 275 -4.96 -5.56 -16.86
N TYR A 276 -6.16 -5.95 -16.43
CA TYR A 276 -7.25 -6.36 -17.32
C TYR A 276 -8.41 -5.41 -17.09
N PRO A 277 -8.46 -4.23 -17.75
CA PRO A 277 -9.49 -3.23 -17.46
C PRO A 277 -10.89 -3.60 -17.95
N GLY A 278 -11.01 -4.47 -18.96
CA GLY A 278 -12.31 -4.92 -19.49
C GLY A 278 -13.08 -5.87 -18.57
N ASN A 279 -14.34 -6.10 -18.92
CA ASN A 279 -15.27 -6.97 -18.15
C ASN A 279 -15.19 -8.46 -18.54
N GLU A 280 -14.29 -8.82 -19.44
CA GLU A 280 -14.17 -10.19 -19.95
C GLU A 280 -13.67 -11.20 -18.90
N VAL A 281 -13.07 -10.69 -17.82
CA VAL A 281 -12.51 -11.48 -16.72
C VAL A 281 -12.87 -10.87 -15.37
N GLY A 282 -13.07 -11.72 -14.37
CA GLY A 282 -13.46 -11.32 -13.01
C GLY A 282 -12.32 -10.78 -12.14
N PHE A 283 -11.05 -11.04 -12.48
CA PHE A 283 -9.89 -10.48 -11.76
C PHE A 283 -9.49 -9.11 -12.31
N THR A 284 -8.81 -8.30 -11.50
CA THR A 284 -8.31 -6.97 -11.90
C THR A 284 -6.99 -7.07 -12.66
N ARG A 285 -6.07 -7.92 -12.19
CA ARG A 285 -4.72 -8.06 -12.74
C ARG A 285 -4.11 -9.43 -12.44
N ILE A 286 -3.05 -9.72 -13.18
CA ILE A 286 -2.17 -10.87 -12.95
C ILE A 286 -0.76 -10.35 -12.64
N ILE A 287 -0.20 -10.84 -11.54
CA ILE A 287 1.18 -10.63 -11.14
C ILE A 287 1.97 -11.89 -11.47
N GLU A 288 3.13 -11.75 -12.09
CA GLU A 288 4.08 -12.84 -12.30
C GLU A 288 5.39 -12.53 -11.58
N TYR A 289 5.63 -13.21 -10.46
CA TYR A 289 6.68 -12.83 -9.51
C TYR A 289 8.10 -13.04 -10.03
N LYS A 290 8.28 -13.92 -11.02
CA LYS A 290 9.61 -14.23 -11.58
C LYS A 290 10.26 -13.04 -12.30
N HIS A 291 9.46 -12.07 -12.76
CA HIS A 291 9.99 -10.82 -13.31
C HIS A 291 10.70 -9.97 -12.26
N PHE A 292 10.21 -9.97 -11.00
CA PHE A 292 10.88 -9.23 -9.93
C PHE A 292 12.24 -9.84 -9.63
N GLY A 293 13.30 -9.05 -9.70
CA GLY A 293 14.66 -9.50 -9.44
C GLY A 293 15.22 -10.50 -10.46
N ASN A 294 14.56 -10.70 -11.61
CA ASN A 294 14.96 -11.66 -12.66
C ASN A 294 15.24 -13.07 -12.12
N GLN A 295 14.37 -13.54 -11.23
CA GLN A 295 14.49 -14.84 -10.58
C GLN A 295 14.53 -15.98 -11.60
N LYS A 296 15.17 -17.10 -11.25
CA LYS A 296 15.40 -18.22 -12.17
C LYS A 296 14.68 -19.47 -11.69
N SER A 297 13.77 -19.96 -12.51
CA SER A 297 13.06 -21.23 -12.32
C SER A 297 12.51 -21.73 -13.65
N ALA A 298 12.44 -23.05 -13.83
CA ALA A 298 11.86 -23.68 -15.02
C ALA A 298 10.33 -23.50 -15.11
N ARG A 299 9.70 -23.19 -13.98
CA ARG A 299 8.27 -22.86 -13.83
C ARG A 299 8.11 -21.44 -13.37
N THR A 300 6.90 -20.90 -13.44
CA THR A 300 6.59 -19.56 -12.96
C THR A 300 5.36 -19.58 -12.07
N THR A 301 5.31 -18.66 -11.11
CA THR A 301 4.18 -18.49 -10.19
C THR A 301 3.48 -17.19 -10.52
N ILE A 302 2.19 -17.30 -10.82
CA ILE A 302 1.33 -16.14 -11.07
C ILE A 302 0.29 -16.01 -9.96
N VAL A 303 -0.13 -14.77 -9.71
CA VAL A 303 -1.24 -14.48 -8.80
C VAL A 303 -2.28 -13.65 -9.53
N LYS A 304 -3.52 -14.16 -9.55
CA LYS A 304 -4.71 -13.43 -10.00
C LYS A 304 -5.36 -12.75 -8.81
N GLU A 305 -5.64 -11.46 -8.93
CA GLU A 305 -6.28 -10.67 -7.87
C GLU A 305 -7.78 -10.48 -8.13
N TYR A 306 -8.61 -10.98 -7.22
CA TYR A 306 -10.06 -10.78 -7.24
C TYR A 306 -10.46 -9.93 -6.03
N THR A 307 -10.99 -8.75 -6.26
CA THR A 307 -11.43 -7.83 -5.21
C THR A 307 -12.81 -8.23 -4.67
N THR A 308 -13.00 -8.09 -3.36
CA THR A 308 -14.23 -8.48 -2.64
C THR A 308 -14.45 -7.56 -1.43
N ASP A 309 -15.66 -7.54 -0.87
CA ASP A 309 -15.97 -6.82 0.39
C ASP A 309 -15.74 -7.69 1.64
N GLU A 310 -15.48 -8.99 1.45
CA GLU A 310 -15.31 -9.95 2.54
C GLU A 310 -13.84 -10.35 2.71
N GLY A 311 -13.36 -10.40 3.96
CA GLY A 311 -12.02 -10.86 4.31
C GLY A 311 -11.18 -9.81 5.00
N ASP A 312 -9.85 -9.94 4.89
CA ASP A 312 -8.90 -9.02 5.52
C ASP A 312 -9.00 -7.62 4.90
N PRO A 313 -8.98 -6.54 5.71
CA PRO A 313 -9.07 -5.18 5.21
C PRO A 313 -7.76 -4.75 4.53
N TYR A 314 -7.77 -4.52 3.22
CA TYR A 314 -6.59 -4.05 2.47
C TYR A 314 -6.65 -2.57 2.12
N TYR A 315 -7.83 -2.08 1.71
CA TYR A 315 -8.05 -0.68 1.31
C TYR A 315 -9.22 -0.06 2.06
N PRO A 316 -9.01 1.05 2.79
CA PRO A 316 -10.10 1.95 3.17
C PRO A 316 -10.88 2.38 1.92
N VAL A 317 -12.21 2.50 2.01
CA VAL A 317 -13.04 3.02 0.92
C VAL A 317 -13.26 4.53 1.11
N PRO A 318 -12.58 5.40 0.32
CA PRO A 318 -12.68 6.84 0.47
C PRO A 318 -13.98 7.36 -0.17
N ASN A 319 -14.98 7.59 0.67
CA ASN A 319 -16.23 8.26 0.31
C ASN A 319 -16.75 9.09 1.50
N ALA A 320 -17.71 9.98 1.23
CA ALA A 320 -18.25 10.89 2.24
C ALA A 320 -18.85 10.17 3.46
N ARG A 321 -19.52 9.02 3.26
CA ARG A 321 -20.11 8.22 4.33
C ARG A 321 -19.01 7.73 5.29
N ASN A 322 -17.98 7.06 4.77
CA ASN A 322 -16.91 6.50 5.58
C ASN A 322 -16.05 7.60 6.23
N GLN A 323 -15.83 8.74 5.55
CA GLN A 323 -15.16 9.90 6.16
C GLN A 323 -15.92 10.37 7.42
N HIS A 324 -17.25 10.53 7.32
CA HIS A 324 -18.07 10.96 8.45
C HIS A 324 -18.03 9.96 9.62
N ILE A 325 -18.03 8.67 9.33
CA ILE A 325 -17.91 7.61 10.35
C ILE A 325 -16.51 7.66 11.00
N TYR A 326 -15.46 7.74 10.20
CA TYR A 326 -14.08 7.78 10.69
C TYR A 326 -13.82 8.96 11.63
N GLU A 327 -14.35 10.16 11.34
CA GLU A 327 -14.16 11.31 12.23
C GLU A 327 -14.73 11.07 13.64
N LYS A 328 -15.83 10.30 13.78
CA LYS A 328 -16.35 9.92 15.09
C LYS A 328 -15.37 9.02 15.86
N TYR A 329 -14.83 8.01 15.20
CA TYR A 329 -13.83 7.12 15.79
C TYR A 329 -12.55 7.87 16.15
N LYS A 330 -12.14 8.82 15.31
CA LYS A 330 -10.95 9.63 15.52
C LYS A 330 -11.05 10.49 16.77
N VAL A 331 -12.19 11.14 17.02
CA VAL A 331 -12.42 11.92 18.25
C VAL A 331 -12.27 11.05 19.50
N ASP A 332 -12.83 9.84 19.48
CA ASP A 332 -12.71 8.90 20.59
C ASP A 332 -11.28 8.35 20.76
N ALA A 333 -10.57 8.11 19.66
CA ALA A 333 -9.17 7.71 19.67
C ALA A 333 -8.25 8.79 20.26
N GLU A 334 -8.45 10.05 19.88
CA GLU A 334 -7.67 11.20 20.38
C GLU A 334 -7.92 11.51 21.87
N ALA A 335 -9.03 11.00 22.43
CA ALA A 335 -9.34 11.14 23.85
C ALA A 335 -8.62 10.11 24.75
N LEU A 336 -7.99 9.08 24.18
CA LEU A 336 -7.23 8.09 24.94
C LEU A 336 -5.83 8.64 25.24
N ALA A 337 -5.40 8.54 26.51
CA ALA A 337 -4.17 9.17 26.97
C ALA A 337 -2.90 8.41 26.57
N ASP A 338 -2.98 7.08 26.55
CA ASP A 338 -1.86 6.13 26.44
C ASP A 338 -1.98 5.22 25.21
N VAL A 339 -2.99 5.43 24.35
CA VAL A 339 -3.23 4.64 23.14
C VAL A 339 -3.14 5.53 21.90
N TYR A 340 -2.29 5.15 20.96
CA TYR A 340 -2.03 5.90 19.74
C TYR A 340 -2.38 5.07 18.51
N PHE A 341 -3.09 5.69 17.56
CA PHE A 341 -3.56 5.05 16.34
C PHE A 341 -2.69 5.45 15.15
N VAL A 342 -2.10 4.47 14.48
CA VAL A 342 -1.08 4.73 13.45
C VAL A 342 -1.11 3.69 12.34
N GLY A 343 -0.95 4.13 11.10
CA GLY A 343 -0.92 3.27 9.93
C GLY A 343 -2.24 3.18 9.18
N ARG A 344 -2.24 2.41 8.08
CA ARG A 344 -3.30 2.39 7.07
C ARG A 344 -4.70 2.16 7.65
N LEU A 345 -4.85 1.15 8.51
CA LEU A 345 -6.14 0.73 9.05
C LEU A 345 -6.57 1.61 10.21
N ALA A 346 -5.66 1.90 11.14
CA ALA A 346 -5.93 2.71 12.31
C ALA A 346 -6.24 4.18 11.96
N ASN A 347 -5.61 4.73 10.93
CA ASN A 347 -5.90 6.07 10.44
C ASN A 347 -6.90 6.10 9.26
N TYR A 348 -7.44 4.94 8.85
CA TYR A 348 -8.35 4.80 7.71
C TYR A 348 -7.87 5.56 6.46
N LYS A 349 -6.58 5.47 6.15
CA LYS A 349 -5.92 6.22 5.06
C LYS A 349 -5.26 5.27 4.09
N TYR A 350 -5.40 5.54 2.79
CA TYR A 350 -4.77 4.73 1.74
C TYR A 350 -3.27 5.07 1.59
N PHE A 351 -2.45 4.63 2.55
CA PHE A 351 -1.00 4.81 2.53
C PHE A 351 -0.28 3.84 1.59
N ASN A 352 0.68 4.37 0.84
CA ASN A 352 1.81 3.62 0.30
C ASN A 352 2.80 3.22 1.41
N MET A 353 3.77 2.36 1.11
CA MET A 353 4.72 1.88 2.11
C MET A 353 5.56 3.01 2.69
N ASP A 354 6.10 3.89 1.84
CA ASP A 354 6.91 5.02 2.25
C ASP A 354 6.14 6.00 3.14
N GLN A 355 4.87 6.24 2.83
CA GLN A 355 3.98 7.03 3.65
C GLN A 355 3.72 6.39 5.02
N ALA A 356 3.66 5.06 5.09
CA ALA A 356 3.52 4.35 6.37
C ALA A 356 4.81 4.39 7.20
N PHE A 357 6.00 4.30 6.56
CA PHE A 357 7.29 4.52 7.21
C PHE A 357 7.37 5.93 7.79
N LYS A 358 7.10 6.93 6.93
CA LYS A 358 7.08 8.35 7.32
C LYS A 358 6.12 8.61 8.48
N ASN A 359 4.89 8.13 8.38
CA ASN A 359 3.86 8.34 9.39
C ASN A 359 4.27 7.80 10.78
N ALA A 360 4.96 6.66 10.82
CA ALA A 360 5.46 6.09 12.07
C ALA A 360 6.67 6.87 12.61
N LEU A 361 7.61 7.27 11.77
CA LEU A 361 8.78 8.08 12.15
C LEU A 361 8.37 9.47 12.68
N GLU A 362 7.41 10.11 12.02
CA GLU A 362 6.86 11.40 12.45
C GLU A 362 6.11 11.27 13.78
N LEU A 363 5.32 10.21 13.97
CA LEU A 363 4.62 9.98 15.23
C LEU A 363 5.61 9.77 16.38
N PHE A 364 6.62 8.92 16.19
CA PHE A 364 7.67 8.73 17.20
C PHE A 364 8.33 10.07 17.55
N SER A 365 8.74 10.81 16.52
CA SER A 365 9.39 12.12 16.70
C SER A 365 8.48 13.08 17.46
N ALA A 366 7.18 13.17 17.12
CA ALA A 366 6.24 14.07 17.79
C ALA A 366 6.05 13.73 19.28
N LEU A 367 5.99 12.44 19.62
CA LEU A 367 5.80 11.99 21.01
C LEU A 367 7.06 12.17 21.86
N GLU A 368 8.25 11.97 21.29
CA GLU A 368 9.49 12.01 22.06
C GLU A 368 10.22 13.36 21.99
N SER A 369 9.96 14.21 20.98
CA SER A 369 10.55 15.57 20.87
C SER A 369 10.04 16.57 21.91
N THR A 370 9.07 16.18 22.75
CA THR A 370 8.63 16.97 23.91
C THR A 370 9.42 16.65 25.19
N SER A 371 10.40 15.73 25.12
CA SER A 371 11.37 15.47 26.17
C SER A 371 12.64 16.29 25.91
N GLU A 372 13.05 17.14 26.86
CA GLU A 372 14.16 18.11 26.76
C GLU A 372 15.44 17.59 26.08
N PRO A 373 16.22 18.49 25.42
CA PRO A 373 17.51 18.14 24.86
C PRO A 373 18.45 17.68 25.99
N ILE A 374 18.98 16.47 25.87
CA ILE A 374 20.12 16.02 26.66
C ILE A 374 21.30 16.92 26.29
N ILE A 375 21.54 17.94 27.13
CA ILE A 375 22.78 18.71 27.11
C ILE A 375 23.88 17.74 27.55
N GLN A 376 24.52 17.05 26.61
CA GLN A 376 25.86 16.52 26.81
C GLN A 376 26.83 17.71 26.80
N LYS A 377 27.05 18.30 27.97
CA LYS A 377 28.28 19.07 28.21
C LYS A 377 29.44 18.09 28.20
N ALA A 378 30.31 18.26 27.21
CA ALA A 378 31.63 17.68 27.17
C ALA A 378 32.42 18.04 28.44
N VAL A 379 33.08 17.04 29.02
CA VAL A 379 34.43 17.13 29.56
C VAL A 379 35.21 15.93 29.05
#